data_AF-A0A950Y2P7-F1
#
_entry.id   AF-A0A950Y2P7-F1
#
_cell.length_a   1.000
_cell.length_b   1.000
_cell.length_c   1.000
_cell.angle_alpha   90.00
_cell.angle_beta   90.00
_cell.angle_gamma   90.00
#
_symmetry.space_group_name_H-M   'P 1'
#
loop_
_entity.id
_entity.type
_entity.pdbx_description
1 polymer ?
#
loop_
_entity_poly.entity_id
_entity_poly.type
_entity_poly.pdbx_seq_one_letter_code
_entity_poly.pdbx_strand_id
1 'polypeptide(L)'
;MNQVFSDFPAPRQEASLDCGNMRGGQIAGVTPAALNELLHDLRQPLSAIESLAYCLEITAPEERILAHARRIQGLIVEMNRILARAGVRDEQLALESC
;
A
#
# COMPACT_ATOMS: atom_id res chain seq x y z
N MET A 1 2.54 -9.35 -29.04
CA MET A 1 3.63 -10.05 -28.35
C MET A 1 4.11 -9.15 -27.22
N ASN A 2 3.59 -9.33 -26.00
CA ASN A 2 3.94 -8.53 -24.82
C ASN A 2 4.31 -9.51 -23.70
N GLN A 3 5.61 -9.61 -23.42
CA GLN A 3 6.20 -10.48 -22.38
C GLN A 3 6.25 -9.75 -21.03
N VAL A 4 5.10 -9.58 -20.35
CA VAL A 4 5.07 -8.90 -19.03
C VAL A 4 4.46 -9.78 -17.93
N PHE A 5 4.17 -11.05 -18.20
CA PHE A 5 3.44 -11.93 -17.25
C PHE A 5 4.16 -13.25 -16.94
N SER A 6 5.48 -13.23 -16.73
CA SER A 6 6.25 -14.47 -16.48
C SER A 6 6.84 -14.64 -15.09
N ASP A 7 6.66 -13.72 -14.14
CA ASP A 7 7.29 -13.84 -12.81
C ASP A 7 6.31 -13.77 -11.63
N PHE A 8 5.24 -14.57 -11.69
CA PHE A 8 4.45 -14.88 -10.49
C PHE A 8 4.59 -16.36 -10.13
N PRO A 9 5.53 -16.71 -9.23
CA PRO A 9 5.43 -17.96 -8.50
C PRO A 9 4.54 -17.75 -7.26
N ALA A 10 3.41 -18.46 -7.23
CA ALA A 10 2.61 -18.69 -6.03
C ALA A 10 3.29 -19.75 -5.12
N PRO A 11 2.80 -19.94 -3.88
CA PRO A 11 3.54 -19.71 -2.65
C PRO A 11 4.35 -20.93 -2.18
N ARG A 12 5.60 -20.74 -1.76
CA ARG A 12 6.29 -21.68 -0.88
C ARG A 12 6.27 -21.16 0.55
N GLN A 13 5.49 -21.83 1.38
CA GLN A 13 5.62 -21.79 2.83
C GLN A 13 6.98 -22.39 3.21
N GLU A 14 7.91 -21.54 3.58
CA GLU A 14 8.96 -21.88 4.53
C GLU A 14 8.90 -20.82 5.62
N ALA A 15 8.15 -21.15 6.68
CA ALA A 15 8.20 -20.42 7.93
C ALA A 15 9.57 -20.67 8.58
N SER A 16 10.58 -19.92 8.13
CA SER A 16 11.79 -19.72 8.92
C SER A 16 11.52 -18.56 9.87
N LEU A 17 11.03 -18.91 11.06
CA LEU A 17 11.11 -18.06 12.25
C LEU A 17 12.59 -17.90 12.60
N ASP A 18 13.28 -17.00 11.88
CA ASP A 18 14.51 -16.42 12.39
C ASP A 18 14.15 -15.07 13.02
N CYS A 19 14.04 -15.09 14.35
CA CYS A 19 14.00 -13.90 15.17
C CYS A 19 15.42 -13.30 15.20
N GLY A 20 15.91 -12.89 14.03
CA GLY A 20 17.22 -12.34 13.80
C GLY A 20 17.24 -10.86 14.16
N ASN A 21 17.44 -10.57 15.45
CA ASN A 21 18.18 -9.42 15.95
C ASN A 21 18.04 -8.11 15.15
N MET A 22 16.84 -7.52 15.13
CA MET A 22 16.69 -6.10 14.80
C MET A 22 17.30 -5.31 15.95
N ARG A 23 18.63 -5.15 15.92
CA ARG A 23 19.30 -4.03 16.57
C ARG A 23 18.46 -2.80 16.26
N GLY A 24 18.01 -2.11 17.30
CA GLY A 24 17.32 -0.84 17.21
C GLY A 24 18.20 0.20 16.52
N GLY A 25 18.28 0.11 15.19
CA GLY A 25 18.56 1.23 14.33
C GLY A 25 17.37 2.15 14.49
N GLN A 26 17.49 3.11 15.40
CA GLN A 26 16.69 4.31 15.35
C GLN A 26 16.64 4.73 13.90
N ILE A 27 15.43 4.77 13.31
CA ILE A 27 15.24 5.35 11.99
C ILE A 27 15.63 6.82 12.16
N ALA A 28 16.90 7.12 11.91
CA ALA A 28 17.47 8.43 12.10
C ALA A 28 16.75 9.38 11.15
N GLY A 29 15.89 10.23 11.73
CA GLY A 29 15.29 11.39 11.08
C GLY A 29 14.62 11.11 9.74
N VAL A 30 13.48 10.41 9.72
CA VAL A 30 12.54 10.62 8.61
C VAL A 30 12.07 12.06 8.74
N THR A 31 12.49 12.90 7.81
CA THR A 31 12.01 14.28 7.77
C THR A 31 10.53 14.26 7.37
N PRO A 32 9.71 15.18 7.92
CA PRO A 32 8.35 15.47 7.45
C PRO A 32 8.23 15.49 5.92
N ALA A 33 9.21 16.11 5.25
CA ALA A 33 9.28 16.19 3.80
C ALA A 33 9.46 14.81 3.12
N ALA A 34 10.36 13.97 3.61
CA ALA A 34 10.58 12.63 3.05
C ALA A 34 9.37 11.70 3.29
N LEU A 35 8.65 11.89 4.42
CA LEU A 35 7.41 11.17 4.66
C LEU A 35 6.31 11.62 3.67
N ASN A 36 6.16 12.93 3.45
CA ASN A 36 5.18 13.45 2.49
C ASN A 36 5.46 13.03 1.04
N GLU A 37 6.74 13.00 0.63
CA GLU A 37 7.15 12.49 -0.67
C GLU A 37 6.78 10.99 -0.81
N LEU A 38 7.07 10.18 0.21
CA LEU A 38 6.66 8.77 0.22
C LEU A 38 5.13 8.61 0.19
N LEU A 39 4.38 9.42 0.95
CA LEU A 39 2.91 9.40 0.91
C LEU A 39 2.39 9.76 -0.49
N HIS A 40 3.03 10.71 -1.17
CA HIS A 40 2.70 11.10 -2.54
C HIS A 40 3.01 9.96 -3.52
N ASP A 41 4.19 9.36 -3.43
CA ASP A 41 4.62 8.24 -4.27
C ASP A 41 3.73 7.00 -4.10
N LEU A 42 3.17 6.78 -2.90
CA LEU A 42 2.24 5.68 -2.64
C LEU A 42 0.82 5.93 -3.18
N ARG A 43 0.41 7.19 -3.37
CA ARG A 43 -0.93 7.50 -3.91
C ARG A 43 -1.07 7.04 -5.36
N GLN A 44 -0.05 7.23 -6.19
CA GLN A 44 -0.10 6.85 -7.60
C GLN A 44 -0.33 5.35 -7.84
N PRO A 45 0.45 4.41 -7.26
CA PRO A 45 0.20 2.98 -7.42
C PRO A 45 -1.13 2.56 -6.80
N LEU A 46 -1.57 3.22 -5.72
CA LEU A 46 -2.88 2.99 -5.11
C LEU A 46 -4.04 3.30 -6.05
N SER A 47 -4.02 4.47 -6.70
CA SER A 47 -5.03 4.86 -7.70
C SER A 47 -5.01 3.93 -8.91
N ALA A 48 -3.84 3.41 -9.30
CA ALA A 48 -3.74 2.42 -10.36
C ALA A 48 -4.42 1.09 -9.97
N ILE A 49 -4.19 0.59 -8.75
CA ILE A 49 -4.83 -0.64 -8.25
C ILE A 49 -6.35 -0.43 -8.13
N GLU A 50 -6.81 0.74 -7.69
CA GLU A 50 -8.23 1.08 -7.60
C GLU A 50 -8.90 1.02 -8.98
N SER A 51 -8.25 1.60 -9.99
CA SER A 51 -8.72 1.57 -11.38
C SER A 51 -8.80 0.14 -11.92
N LEU A 52 -7.79 -0.69 -11.63
CA LEU A 52 -7.78 -2.09 -12.03
C LEU A 52 -8.90 -2.89 -11.36
N ALA A 53 -9.13 -2.67 -10.06
CA ALA A 53 -10.22 -3.33 -9.33
C ALA A 53 -11.59 -2.92 -9.89
N TYR A 54 -11.78 -1.64 -10.23
CA TYR A 54 -12.98 -1.15 -10.90
C TYR A 54 -13.17 -1.77 -12.29
N CYS A 55 -12.10 -1.86 -13.09
CA CYS A 55 -12.16 -2.55 -14.38
C CYS A 55 -12.57 -4.02 -14.23
N LEU A 56 -12.03 -4.73 -13.23
CA LEU A 56 -12.43 -6.11 -12.95
C LEU A 56 -13.91 -6.21 -12.54
N GLU A 57 -14.41 -5.25 -11.76
CA GLU A 57 -15.81 -5.22 -11.33
C GLU A 57 -16.79 -5.07 -12.50
N ILE A 58 -16.45 -4.28 -13.52
CA ILE A 58 -17.35 -4.03 -14.67
C ILE A 58 -17.17 -5.02 -15.83
N THR A 59 -16.02 -5.71 -15.91
CA THR A 59 -15.71 -6.61 -17.03
C THR A 59 -15.80 -8.10 -16.69
N ALA A 60 -15.66 -8.48 -15.41
CA ALA A 60 -15.68 -9.88 -15.03
C ALA A 60 -17.12 -10.39 -14.86
N PRO A 61 -17.53 -11.46 -15.57
CA PRO A 61 -18.86 -12.06 -15.41
C PRO A 61 -18.94 -12.97 -14.18
N GLU A 62 -17.82 -13.21 -13.50
CA GLU A 62 -17.71 -14.25 -12.49
C GLU A 62 -17.77 -13.69 -11.07
N GLU A 63 -18.75 -14.14 -10.28
CA GLU A 63 -19.00 -13.62 -8.92
C GLU A 63 -17.77 -13.74 -8.00
N ARG A 64 -16.96 -14.80 -8.15
CA ARG A 64 -15.73 -14.95 -7.35
C ARG A 64 -14.72 -13.81 -7.61
N ILE A 65 -14.61 -13.38 -8.87
CA ILE A 65 -13.72 -12.28 -9.27
C ILE A 65 -14.26 -10.96 -8.73
N LEU A 66 -15.58 -10.76 -8.79
CA LEU A 66 -16.24 -9.59 -8.21
C LEU A 66 -16.05 -9.51 -6.69
N ALA A 67 -16.17 -10.63 -5.98
CA ALA A 67 -15.91 -10.69 -4.55
C ALA A 67 -14.45 -10.31 -4.19
N HIS A 68 -13.48 -10.75 -5.01
CA HIS A 68 -12.09 -10.34 -4.85
C HIS A 68 -11.86 -8.86 -5.17
N ALA A 69 -12.48 -8.33 -6.23
CA ALA A 69 -12.39 -6.91 -6.60
C ALA A 69 -12.93 -6.00 -5.48
N ARG A 70 -14.10 -6.32 -4.91
CA ARG A 70 -14.67 -5.61 -3.76
C ARG A 70 -13.76 -5.66 -2.53
N ARG A 71 -13.13 -6.81 -2.27
CA ARG A 71 -12.15 -6.94 -1.18
C ARG A 71 -10.92 -6.06 -1.40
N ILE A 72 -10.41 -6.00 -2.63
CA ILE A 72 -9.30 -5.11 -3.00
C ILE A 72 -9.69 -3.64 -2.77
N GLN A 73 -10.86 -3.21 -3.24
CA GLN A 73 -11.37 -1.86 -3.01
C GLN A 73 -11.45 -1.52 -1.50
N GLY A 74 -11.95 -2.45 -0.68
CA GLY A 74 -11.99 -2.26 0.78
C GLY A 74 -10.60 -2.08 1.41
N LEU A 75 -9.60 -2.83 0.95
CA LEU A 75 -8.21 -2.66 1.41
C LEU A 75 -7.60 -1.33 0.98
N ILE A 76 -7.91 -0.84 -0.22
CA ILE A 76 -7.46 0.48 -0.70
C ILE A 76 -8.05 1.60 0.16
N VAL A 77 -9.34 1.52 0.49
CA VAL A 77 -9.99 2.49 1.39
C VAL A 77 -9.30 2.53 2.75
N GLU A 78 -8.99 1.37 3.34
CA GLU A 78 -8.29 1.32 4.61
C GLU A 78 -6.87 1.86 4.52
N MET A 79 -6.15 1.56 3.43
CA MET A 79 -4.81 2.09 3.22
C MET A 79 -4.83 3.61 3.06
N ASN A 80 -5.78 4.16 2.30
CA ASN A 80 -5.96 5.61 2.18
C ASN A 80 -6.26 6.27 3.52
N ARG A 81 -7.03 5.62 4.42
CA ARG A 81 -7.25 6.12 5.79
C ARG A 81 -5.99 6.11 6.64
N ILE A 82 -5.16 5.08 6.52
CA ILE A 82 -3.87 5.01 7.22
C ILE A 82 -2.94 6.13 6.72
N LEU A 83 -2.82 6.30 5.40
CA LEU A 83 -1.98 7.34 4.80
C LEU A 83 -2.47 8.75 5.15
N ALA A 84 -3.78 8.99 5.14
CA ALA A 84 -4.36 10.26 5.57
C ALA A 84 -4.02 10.57 7.04
N ARG A 85 -4.15 9.59 7.94
CA ARG A 85 -3.75 9.76 9.35
C ARG A 85 -2.26 9.98 9.52
N ALA A 86 -1.42 9.36 8.69
CA ALA A 86 0.03 9.55 8.72
C ALA A 86 0.42 10.96 8.26
N GLY A 87 -0.23 11.51 7.22
CA GLY A 87 -0.02 12.89 6.76
C GLY A 87 -0.53 13.96 7.73
N VAL A 88 -1.70 13.76 8.34
CA VAL A 88 -2.30 14.74 9.28
C VAL A 88 -1.49 14.89 10.58
N ARG A 89 -0.81 13.83 11.04
CA ARG A 89 0.04 13.90 12.25
C ARG A 89 1.26 14.79 12.09
N ASP A 90 1.70 15.01 10.85
CA ASP A 90 2.89 15.81 10.54
C ASP A 90 2.56 17.30 10.51
N GLU A 91 1.41 17.69 9.92
CA GLU A 91 0.93 19.07 9.90
C GLU A 91 0.61 19.59 11.32
N GLN A 92 0.10 18.73 12.20
CA GLN A 92 -0.21 19.09 13.59
C GLN A 92 1.06 19.37 14.42
N LEU A 93 2.16 18.63 14.20
CA LEU A 93 3.44 18.85 14.89
C LEU A 93 4.18 20.10 14.36
N ALA A 94 3.98 20.47 13.09
CA ALA A 94 4.54 21.69 12.52
C ALA A 94 3.86 22.97 13.06
N LEU A 95 2.58 22.91 13.45
CA LEU A 95 1.82 24.03 14.00
C LEU A 95 2.05 24.26 15.50
N GLU A 96 2.43 23.23 16.26
CA GLU A 96 2.73 23.34 17.70
C GLU A 96 4.16 23.85 18.02
N SER A 97 4.99 24.07 17.00
CA SER A 97 6.34 24.65 17.12
C SER A 97 6.46 26.15 16.78
N CYS A 98 5.34 26.84 16.54
CA CYS A 98 5.30 28.29 16.26
C CYS A 98 4.81 29.09 17.47
#